data_AF-A0A966CIJ6-F1
#
_entry.id   AF-A0A966CIJ6-F1
#
_cell.length_a   1.000
_cell.length_b   1.000
_cell.length_c   1.000
_cell.angle_alpha   90.00
_cell.angle_beta   90.00
_cell.angle_gamma   90.00
#
_symmetry.space_group_name_H-M   'P 1'
#
loop_
_entity.id
_entity.type
_entity.pdbx_description
1 polymer ?
#
loop_
_entity_poly.entity_id
_entity_poly.type
_entity_poly.pdbx_seq_one_letter_code
_entity_poly.pdbx_strand_id
1 'polypeptide(L)'
;MTQKITMTEILDDLRVADEITRRFERHYWLSSEDFYDLYQKGLLDDGEHTEEFAEWAGYYNIKIDRESLLSKLSSERMRKLQAGRVGDFVSIDPKEPELFVDM
;
A
#
# COMPACT_ATOMS: atom_id res chain seq x y z
N MET A 1 12.39 11.09 12.98
CA MET A 1 12.60 9.94 13.92
C MET A 1 12.43 8.68 13.10
N THR A 2 13.16 7.59 13.35
CA THR A 2 13.04 6.37 12.53
C THR A 2 11.99 5.44 13.11
N GLN A 3 11.01 5.03 12.30
CA GLN A 3 9.96 4.08 12.67
C GLN A 3 10.29 2.69 12.11
N LYS A 4 10.09 1.65 12.93
CA LYS A 4 10.12 0.25 12.49
C LYS A 4 8.74 -0.13 11.96
N ILE A 5 8.69 -0.74 10.77
CA ILE A 5 7.49 -1.27 10.15
C ILE A 5 7.74 -2.73 9.74
N THR A 6 6.81 -3.63 10.04
CA THR A 6 6.90 -5.05 9.70
C THR A 6 6.10 -5.43 8.45
N MET A 7 6.38 -6.60 7.88
CA MET A 7 5.58 -7.16 6.79
C MET A 7 4.11 -7.32 7.18
N THR A 8 3.84 -7.82 8.39
CA THR A 8 2.46 -8.04 8.87
C THR A 8 1.70 -6.72 8.96
N GLU A 9 2.31 -5.67 9.53
CA GLU A 9 1.69 -4.34 9.62
C GLU A 9 1.35 -3.78 8.23
N ILE A 10 2.26 -3.92 7.26
CA ILE A 10 2.02 -3.50 5.86
C ILE A 10 0.85 -4.27 5.25
N LEU A 11 0.81 -5.59 5.42
CA LEU A 11 -0.23 -6.43 4.83
C LEU A 11 -1.60 -6.22 5.49
N ASP A 12 -1.64 -5.98 6.79
CA ASP A 12 -2.88 -5.67 7.51
C ASP A 12 -3.45 -4.32 7.09
N ASP A 13 -2.61 -3.28 6.99
CA ASP A 13 -3.01 -1.97 6.48
C ASP A 13 -3.51 -2.06 5.03
N LEU A 14 -2.79 -2.80 4.18
CA LEU A 14 -3.21 -3.03 2.78
C LEU A 14 -4.55 -3.73 2.71
N ARG A 15 -4.79 -4.75 3.54
CA ARG A 15 -6.06 -5.47 3.56
C ARG A 15 -7.24 -4.54 3.86
N VAL A 16 -7.09 -3.66 4.85
CA VAL A 16 -8.14 -2.69 5.23
C VAL A 16 -8.34 -1.65 4.13
N ALA A 17 -7.26 -1.08 3.61
CA ALA A 17 -7.33 -0.07 2.56
C ALA A 17 -7.91 -0.64 1.25
N ASP A 18 -7.56 -1.87 0.88
CA ASP A 18 -8.13 -2.59 -0.26
C ASP A 18 -9.62 -2.87 -0.10
N GLU A 19 -10.07 -3.25 1.09
CA GLU A 19 -11.49 -3.50 1.34
C GLU A 19 -12.32 -2.26 1.05
N ILE A 20 -11.87 -1.10 1.54
CA ILE A 20 -12.56 0.17 1.39
C ILE A 20 -12.49 0.67 -0.05
N THR A 21 -11.29 0.70 -0.65
CA THR A 21 -11.12 1.19 -2.02
C THR A 21 -11.94 0.35 -3.02
N ARG A 22 -11.96 -0.99 -2.88
CA ARG A 22 -12.76 -1.87 -3.74
C ARG A 22 -14.26 -1.70 -3.59
N ARG A 23 -14.75 -1.20 -2.44
CA ARG A 23 -16.20 -0.88 -2.31
C ARG A 23 -16.57 0.26 -3.25
N PHE A 24 -15.73 1.27 -3.38
CA PHE A 24 -15.94 2.41 -4.27
C PHE A 24 -15.77 2.00 -5.73
N GLU A 25 -14.76 1.19 -6.05
CA GLU A 25 -14.58 0.67 -7.41
C GLU A 25 -15.82 -0.09 -7.90
N ARG A 26 -16.44 -0.89 -7.03
CA ARG A 26 -17.68 -1.60 -7.36
C ARG A 26 -18.91 -0.69 -7.42
N HIS A 27 -18.96 0.34 -6.58
CA HIS A 27 -20.09 1.26 -6.53
C HIS A 27 -20.11 2.20 -7.74
N TYR A 28 -18.94 2.76 -8.08
CA TYR A 28 -18.77 3.78 -9.11
C TYR A 28 -18.24 3.22 -10.44
N TRP A 29 -17.83 1.95 -10.49
CA TRP A 29 -17.35 1.27 -11.71
C TRP A 29 -16.12 1.94 -12.34
N LEU A 30 -15.30 2.55 -11.49
CA LEU A 30 -14.03 3.21 -11.84
C LEU A 30 -12.90 2.55 -11.07
N SER A 31 -11.70 2.55 -11.65
CA SER A 31 -10.51 2.18 -10.88
C SER A 31 -10.28 3.20 -9.76
N SER A 32 -9.66 2.79 -8.66
CA SER A 32 -9.31 3.74 -7.60
C SER A 32 -8.34 4.83 -8.09
N GLU A 33 -7.51 4.53 -9.10
CA GLU A 33 -6.60 5.49 -9.73
C GLU A 33 -7.39 6.60 -10.46
N ASP A 34 -8.31 6.21 -11.34
CA ASP A 34 -9.14 7.17 -12.10
C ASP A 34 -10.05 7.97 -11.15
N PHE A 35 -10.65 7.31 -10.15
CA PHE A 35 -11.47 7.97 -9.15
C PHE A 35 -10.67 8.99 -8.35
N TYR A 36 -9.40 8.68 -8.00
CA TYR A 36 -8.53 9.60 -7.27
C TYR A 36 -8.11 10.79 -8.13
N ASP A 37 -7.84 10.58 -9.42
CA ASP A 37 -7.53 11.67 -10.35
C ASP A 37 -8.70 12.66 -10.47
N LEU A 38 -9.94 12.16 -10.53
CA LEU A 38 -11.14 13.00 -10.47
C LEU A 38 -11.28 13.72 -9.12
N TYR A 39 -11.03 13.04 -8.00
CA TYR A 39 -11.05 13.63 -6.65
C TYR A 39 -10.07 14.81 -6.55
N GLN A 40 -8.82 14.61 -6.95
CA GLN A 40 -7.77 15.62 -6.89
C GLN A 40 -8.08 16.85 -7.75
N LYS A 41 -8.85 16.67 -8.82
CA LYS A 41 -9.31 17.77 -9.70
C LYS A 41 -10.58 18.46 -9.21
N GLY A 42 -11.22 17.95 -8.15
CA GLY A 42 -12.51 18.44 -7.66
C GLY A 42 -13.65 18.16 -8.63
N LEU A 43 -13.60 17.03 -9.36
CA LEU A 43 -14.56 16.67 -10.40
C LEU A 43 -15.53 15.54 -10.02
N LEU A 44 -15.48 15.03 -8.78
CA LEU A 44 -16.31 13.90 -8.37
C LEU A 44 -17.75 14.28 -8.04
N ASP A 45 -17.99 15.46 -7.48
CA ASP A 45 -19.33 15.95 -7.12
C ASP A 45 -19.38 17.48 -7.01
N ASP A 46 -20.56 17.99 -6.65
CA ASP A 46 -20.83 19.38 -6.27
C ASP A 46 -20.71 19.62 -4.75
N GLY A 47 -20.12 18.67 -4.02
CA GLY A 47 -19.91 18.68 -2.59
C GLY A 47 -20.85 17.79 -1.75
N GLU A 48 -21.86 17.16 -2.34
CA GLU A 48 -22.83 16.30 -1.62
C GLU A 48 -22.20 15.10 -0.89
N HIS A 49 -21.07 14.58 -1.37
CA HIS A 49 -20.38 13.38 -0.86
C HIS A 49 -18.97 13.69 -0.32
N THR A 50 -18.68 14.96 -0.01
CA THR A 50 -17.34 15.43 0.39
C THR A 50 -16.70 14.58 1.49
N GLU A 51 -17.45 14.25 2.55
CA GLU A 51 -16.92 13.47 3.69
C GLU A 51 -16.55 12.04 3.29
N GLU A 52 -17.43 11.37 2.55
CA GLU A 52 -17.22 10.00 2.09
C GLU A 52 -16.03 9.91 1.12
N PHE A 53 -15.90 10.87 0.20
CA PHE A 53 -14.77 10.91 -0.75
C PHE A 53 -13.46 11.26 -0.06
N ALA A 54 -13.48 12.15 0.94
CA ALA A 54 -12.29 12.47 1.73
C ALA A 54 -11.81 11.27 2.56
N GLU A 55 -12.73 10.53 3.19
CA GLU A 55 -12.40 9.31 3.92
C GLU A 55 -11.79 8.27 2.98
N TRP A 56 -12.45 8.00 1.85
CA TRP A 56 -11.94 7.07 0.84
C TRP A 56 -10.55 7.47 0.33
N ALA A 57 -10.33 8.76 0.04
CA ALA A 57 -9.05 9.29 -0.43
C ALA A 57 -7.93 9.07 0.61
N GLY A 58 -8.27 9.14 1.91
CA GLY A 58 -7.37 8.77 3.00
C GLY A 58 -6.91 7.31 2.90
N TYR A 59 -7.85 6.37 2.74
CA TYR A 59 -7.52 4.96 2.58
C TYR A 59 -6.76 4.66 1.28
N TYR A 60 -7.08 5.34 0.19
CA TYR A 60 -6.34 5.19 -1.06
C TYR A 60 -4.87 5.66 -0.93
N ASN A 61 -4.63 6.77 -0.23
CA ASN A 61 -3.26 7.21 0.09
C ASN A 61 -2.51 6.23 0.98
N ILE A 62 -3.18 5.66 2.00
CA ILE A 62 -2.59 4.61 2.84
C ILE A 62 -2.20 3.41 1.97
N LYS A 63 -3.08 2.98 1.06
CA LYS A 63 -2.78 1.89 0.12
C LYS A 63 -1.52 2.17 -0.69
N ILE A 64 -1.44 3.32 -1.37
CA ILE A 64 -0.27 3.69 -2.19
C ILE A 64 1.02 3.67 -1.35
N ASP A 65 0.98 4.26 -0.15
CA ASP A 65 2.14 4.29 0.73
C ASP A 65 2.56 2.86 1.14
N ARG A 66 1.62 2.02 1.55
CA ARG A 66 1.91 0.64 1.96
C ARG A 66 2.35 -0.26 0.82
N GLU A 67 1.83 -0.08 -0.39
CA GLU A 67 2.33 -0.77 -1.60
C GLU A 67 3.79 -0.38 -1.89
N SER A 68 4.12 0.90 -1.72
CA SER A 68 5.50 1.41 -1.84
C SER A 68 6.43 0.79 -0.80
N LEU A 69 6.00 0.74 0.47
CA LEU A 69 6.76 0.10 1.55
C LEU A 69 6.91 -1.41 1.33
N LEU A 70 5.85 -2.10 0.90
CA LEU A 70 5.89 -3.52 0.55
C LEU A 70 6.93 -3.79 -0.55
N SER A 71 6.93 -2.97 -1.60
CA SER A 71 7.87 -3.06 -2.71
C SER A 71 9.33 -2.84 -2.25
N LYS A 72 9.57 -1.85 -1.39
CA LYS A 72 10.90 -1.58 -0.79
C LYS A 72 11.37 -2.77 0.07
N LEU A 73 10.54 -3.22 1.01
CA LEU A 73 10.83 -4.34 1.90
C LEU A 73 11.14 -5.63 1.10
N SER A 74 10.34 -5.90 0.06
CA SER A 74 10.51 -7.06 -0.81
C SER A 74 11.81 -6.98 -1.60
N SER A 75 12.14 -5.81 -2.14
CA SER A 75 13.38 -5.57 -2.87
C SER A 75 14.61 -5.75 -1.97
N GLU A 76 14.57 -5.24 -0.74
CA GLU A 76 15.65 -5.44 0.23
C GLU A 76 15.81 -6.91 0.64
N ARG A 77 14.70 -7.62 0.87
CA ARG A 77 14.70 -9.05 1.16
C ARG A 77 15.30 -9.83 0.00
N MET A 78 14.89 -9.54 -1.24
CA MET A 78 15.44 -10.16 -2.44
C MET A 78 16.95 -9.94 -2.58
N ARG A 79 17.42 -8.71 -2.33
CA ARG A 79 18.87 -8.41 -2.34
C ARG A 79 19.64 -9.26 -1.32
N LYS A 80 19.11 -9.40 -0.09
CA LYS A 80 19.72 -10.24 0.95
C LYS A 80 19.75 -11.72 0.56
N LEU A 81 18.63 -12.23 0.03
CA LEU A 81 18.53 -13.62 -0.44
C LEU A 81 19.53 -13.90 -1.57
N GLN A 82 19.66 -12.99 -2.53
CA GLN A 82 20.61 -13.13 -3.63
C GLN A 82 22.07 -13.07 -3.17
N ALA A 83 22.39 -12.21 -2.20
CA ALA A 83 23.72 -12.13 -1.61
C ALA A 83 24.09 -13.39 -0.79
N GLY A 84 23.09 -14.06 -0.20
CA GLY A 84 23.25 -15.31 0.56
C GLY A 84 23.12 -16.59 -0.26
N ARG A 85 23.22 -16.53 -1.59
CA ARG A 85 23.12 -17.70 -2.47
C ARG A 85 24.16 -18.77 -2.14
N VAL A 86 23.74 -20.03 -2.20
CA VAL A 86 24.62 -21.19 -2.12
C VAL A 86 24.48 -21.97 -3.42
N GLY A 87 25.48 -21.84 -4.31
CA GLY A 87 25.36 -22.29 -5.69
C GLY A 87 24.23 -21.54 -6.42
N ASP A 88 23.33 -22.29 -7.06
CA ASP A 88 22.21 -21.73 -7.84
C ASP A 88 20.95 -21.44 -7.00
N PHE A 89 20.97 -21.74 -5.71
CA PHE A 89 19.79 -21.66 -4.85
C PHE A 89 19.89 -20.53 -3.82
N VAL A 90 18.73 -19.98 -3.46
CA VAL A 90 18.56 -19.08 -2.30
C VAL A 90 17.88 -19.86 -1.17
N SER A 91 18.35 -19.68 0.06
CA SER A 91 17.64 -20.18 1.25
C SER A 91 16.68 -19.12 1.73
N ILE A 92 15.38 -19.43 1.75
CA ILE A 92 14.34 -18.52 2.23
C ILE A 92 13.94 -18.96 3.64
N ASP A 93 14.31 -18.18 4.65
CA ASP A 93 13.85 -18.41 6.02
C ASP A 93 12.50 -17.71 6.29
N PRO A 94 11.61 -18.25 7.13
CA PRO A 94 10.29 -17.67 7.40
C PRO A 94 10.33 -16.49 8.39
N LYS A 95 11.51 -15.96 8.74
CA LYS A 95 11.58 -14.81 9.64
C LYS A 95 10.92 -13.61 8.98
N GLU A 96 10.10 -12.91 9.75
CA GLU A 96 9.45 -11.71 9.29
C GLU A 96 10.47 -10.63 8.91
N PRO A 97 10.37 -10.04 7.71
CA PRO A 97 11.20 -8.91 7.32
C PRO A 97 10.66 -7.61 7.92
N GLU A 98 11.57 -6.69 8.21
CA GLU A 98 11.29 -5.39 8.83
C GLU A 98 12.01 -4.29 8.05
N LEU A 99 11.38 -3.12 7.95
CA LEU A 99 11.94 -1.91 7.36
C LEU A 99 12.02 -0.81 8.42
N PHE A 100 13.07 0.01 8.34
CA PHE A 100 13.21 1.22 9.13
C PHE A 100 12.99 2.41 8.20
N VAL A 101 11.96 3.21 8.47
CA VAL A 101 11.59 4.37 7.66
C VAL A 101 11.85 5.66 8.44
N ASP A 102 12.41 6.66 7.78
CA ASP A 102 12.57 7.99 8.37
C ASP A 102 11.26 8.78 8.20
N MET A 103 10.78 9.34 9.32
CA MET A 103 9.65 10.27 9.37
C MET A 103 10.09 11.71 9.17
#